data_AF-A0A351YXG9-F1
#
_entry.id   AF-A0A351YXG9-F1
#
_cell.length_a   1.000
_cell.length_b   1.000
_cell.length_c   1.000
_cell.angle_alpha   90.00
_cell.angle_beta   90.00
_cell.angle_gamma   90.00
#
_symmetry.space_group_name_H-M   'P 1'
#
loop_
_entity.id
_entity.type
_entity.pdbx_description
1 polymer ?
#
loop_
_entity_poly.entity_id
_entity_poly.type
_entity_poly.pdbx_seq_one_letter_code
_entity_poly.pdbx_strand_id
1 'polypeptide(L)'
;MLGFGKKSTQNKTDDFMKNFANKKRILNFISASVISAMFIALSLACASEPEPVREPTSTITLADVNALVKNQEVNLLANNGLTADQLMEVIKLCIQTEEITNVSLVEENTKLSYGVLKVNMGLAKIPVTVTFSCSISKTGTLKMRISNVTEQNPELAPFTYTVYTKDYKAHCDSLKKSILNKLENIGNTVLARSADFA
;
A
#
# COMPACT_ATOMS: atom_id res chain seq x y z
N MET A 1 -116.37 -44.01 3.42
CA MET A 1 -115.64 -43.67 4.65
C MET A 1 -114.30 -43.06 4.25
N LEU A 2 -114.18 -41.74 4.30
CA LEU A 2 -112.96 -41.01 3.91
C LEU A 2 -112.16 -40.68 5.18
N GLY A 3 -110.91 -41.16 5.22
CA GLY A 3 -109.99 -41.02 6.34
C GLY A 3 -109.19 -39.72 6.27
N PHE A 4 -108.94 -39.15 7.46
CA PHE A 4 -108.01 -38.07 7.72
C PHE A 4 -106.55 -38.53 7.67
N GLY A 5 -105.65 -37.68 7.15
CA GLY A 5 -104.20 -37.81 7.27
C GLY A 5 -103.53 -36.43 7.34
N LYS A 6 -102.74 -36.21 8.40
CA LYS A 6 -102.20 -34.93 8.89
C LYS A 6 -100.67 -34.86 8.63
N LYS A 7 -100.13 -33.63 8.62
CA LYS A 7 -98.72 -33.24 8.95
C LYS A 7 -97.62 -33.54 7.90
N SER A 8 -96.51 -32.81 7.79
CA SER A 8 -95.91 -31.68 8.53
C SER A 8 -94.79 -31.04 7.68
N THR A 9 -94.70 -29.71 7.73
CA THR A 9 -93.59 -28.86 7.31
C THR A 9 -92.32 -29.12 8.13
N GLN A 10 -91.22 -29.57 7.51
CA GLN A 10 -89.89 -29.63 8.13
C GLN A 10 -88.80 -29.73 7.04
N ASN A 11 -88.35 -28.62 6.47
CA ASN A 11 -87.14 -28.57 5.62
C ASN A 11 -86.70 -27.13 5.29
N LYS A 12 -86.38 -26.32 6.31
CA LYS A 12 -85.82 -24.98 6.07
C LYS A 12 -84.76 -24.50 7.08
N THR A 13 -84.36 -25.36 8.01
CA THR A 13 -83.38 -25.04 9.07
C THR A 13 -82.00 -25.62 8.83
N ASP A 14 -81.85 -26.60 7.93
CA ASP A 14 -80.56 -27.30 7.76
C ASP A 14 -79.60 -26.61 6.79
N ASP A 15 -80.09 -25.73 5.92
CA ASP A 15 -79.25 -24.98 4.96
C ASP A 15 -78.56 -23.75 5.56
N PHE A 16 -79.08 -23.20 6.66
CA PHE A 16 -78.49 -22.00 7.27
C PHE A 16 -77.22 -22.31 8.09
N MET A 17 -77.12 -23.51 8.68
CA MET A 17 -75.97 -23.90 9.50
C MET A 17 -74.73 -24.28 8.68
N LYS A 18 -74.89 -24.78 7.44
CA LYS A 18 -73.75 -25.11 6.56
C LYS A 18 -73.00 -23.87 6.04
N ASN A 19 -73.69 -22.74 5.86
CA ASN A 19 -73.08 -21.51 5.33
C ASN A 19 -72.21 -20.77 6.38
N PHE A 20 -72.47 -20.91 7.68
CA PHE A 20 -71.65 -20.30 8.72
C PHE A 20 -70.35 -21.06 9.00
N ALA A 21 -70.35 -22.39 8.87
CA ALA A 21 -69.16 -23.21 9.08
C ALA A 21 -68.10 -23.02 7.98
N ASN A 22 -68.53 -22.79 6.73
CA ASN A 22 -67.61 -22.63 5.60
C ASN A 22 -66.91 -21.26 5.59
N LYS A 23 -67.59 -20.21 6.05
CA LYS A 23 -67.05 -18.84 6.13
C LYS A 23 -65.93 -18.71 7.17
N LYS A 24 -66.01 -19.48 8.27
CA LYS A 24 -65.02 -19.47 9.36
C LYS A 24 -63.71 -20.19 8.99
N ARG A 25 -63.76 -21.18 8.08
CA ARG A 25 -62.57 -21.87 7.55
C ARG A 25 -61.77 -21.04 6.55
N ILE A 26 -62.46 -20.25 5.71
CA ILE A 26 -61.81 -19.43 4.68
C ILE A 26 -61.09 -18.23 5.32
N LEU A 27 -61.64 -17.64 6.38
CA LEU A 27 -61.02 -16.48 7.05
C LEU A 27 -59.71 -16.83 7.79
N ASN A 28 -59.58 -18.05 8.31
CA ASN A 28 -58.35 -18.51 8.98
C ASN A 28 -57.22 -18.94 8.02
N PHE A 29 -57.52 -19.18 6.74
CA PHE A 29 -56.49 -19.54 5.74
C PHE A 29 -55.80 -18.30 5.15
N ILE A 30 -56.48 -17.15 5.14
CA ILE A 30 -55.95 -15.91 4.57
C ILE A 30 -54.97 -15.23 5.54
N SER A 31 -55.17 -15.37 6.85
CA SER A 31 -54.27 -14.76 7.86
C SER A 31 -52.92 -15.46 7.98
N ALA A 32 -52.84 -16.77 7.77
CA ALA A 32 -51.57 -17.52 7.85
C ALA A 32 -50.67 -17.30 6.60
N SER A 33 -51.28 -17.05 5.44
CA SER A 33 -50.57 -16.86 4.17
C SER A 33 -49.85 -15.50 4.08
N VAL A 34 -50.47 -14.43 4.57
CA VAL A 34 -49.92 -13.06 4.48
C VAL A 34 -48.74 -12.86 5.45
N ILE A 35 -48.80 -13.47 6.64
CA ILE A 35 -47.72 -13.40 7.63
C ILE A 35 -46.46 -14.15 7.14
N SER A 36 -46.65 -15.27 6.44
CA SER A 36 -45.53 -16.05 5.86
C SER A 36 -44.83 -15.31 4.71
N ALA A 37 -45.60 -14.64 3.84
CA ALA A 37 -45.01 -13.84 2.75
C ALA A 37 -44.23 -12.61 3.26
N MET A 38 -44.67 -12.00 4.37
CA MET A 38 -43.99 -10.84 4.96
C MET A 38 -42.66 -11.23 5.62
N PHE A 39 -42.54 -12.43 6.19
CA PHE A 39 -41.29 -12.96 6.74
C PHE A 39 -40.26 -13.32 5.65
N ILE A 40 -40.70 -13.78 4.49
CA ILE A 40 -39.81 -14.08 3.35
C ILE A 40 -39.26 -12.78 2.75
N ALA A 41 -40.08 -11.74 2.62
CA ALA A 41 -39.62 -10.44 2.13
C ALA A 41 -38.62 -9.75 3.08
N LEU A 42 -38.81 -9.86 4.41
CA LEU A 42 -37.86 -9.32 5.39
C LEU A 42 -36.53 -10.10 5.43
N SER A 43 -36.55 -11.41 5.16
CA SER A 43 -35.33 -12.22 5.12
C SER A 43 -34.52 -12.06 3.82
N LEU A 44 -35.17 -11.67 2.71
CA LEU A 44 -34.44 -11.26 1.48
C LEU A 44 -33.83 -9.86 1.58
N ALA A 45 -34.40 -8.95 2.38
CA ALA A 45 -33.82 -7.61 2.59
C ALA A 45 -32.57 -7.62 3.50
N CYS A 46 -32.35 -8.71 4.25
CA CYS A 46 -31.16 -8.93 5.08
C CYS A 46 -30.11 -9.83 4.42
N ALA A 47 -30.32 -10.26 3.17
CA ALA A 47 -29.34 -11.03 2.42
C ALA A 47 -28.27 -10.10 1.85
N SER A 48 -27.35 -9.73 2.75
CA SER A 48 -26.03 -9.12 2.51
C SER A 48 -26.01 -7.82 1.70
N GLU A 49 -25.64 -6.72 2.36
CA GLU A 49 -24.98 -5.61 1.67
C GLU A 49 -23.87 -6.17 0.77
N PRO A 50 -23.73 -5.70 -0.48
CA PRO A 50 -22.61 -6.11 -1.32
C PRO A 50 -21.33 -5.79 -0.56
N GLU A 51 -20.47 -6.79 -0.33
CA GLU A 51 -19.16 -6.54 0.25
C GLU A 51 -18.51 -5.39 -0.52
N PRO A 52 -17.98 -4.35 0.15
CA PRO A 52 -17.34 -3.25 -0.53
C PRO A 52 -16.23 -3.86 -1.40
N VAL A 53 -16.30 -3.62 -2.72
CA VAL A 53 -15.31 -4.10 -3.68
C VAL A 53 -13.96 -3.61 -3.19
N ARG A 54 -13.17 -4.52 -2.59
CA ARG A 54 -11.82 -4.18 -2.13
C ARG A 54 -11.01 -3.92 -3.38
N GLU A 55 -10.58 -2.67 -3.55
CA GLU A 55 -9.68 -2.33 -4.65
C GLU A 55 -8.44 -3.23 -4.60
N PRO A 56 -7.96 -3.72 -5.76
CA PRO A 56 -6.79 -4.59 -5.79
C PRO A 56 -5.58 -3.85 -5.21
N THR A 57 -4.82 -4.57 -4.39
CA THR A 57 -3.58 -4.08 -3.78
C THR A 57 -2.39 -4.85 -4.30
N SER A 58 -1.23 -4.20 -4.28
CA SER A 58 0.05 -4.77 -4.65
C SER A 58 1.08 -4.44 -3.58
N THR A 59 2.00 -5.37 -3.34
CA THR A 59 3.08 -5.20 -2.36
C THR A 59 4.36 -4.83 -3.09
N ILE A 60 5.00 -3.76 -2.64
CA ILE A 60 6.37 -3.39 -3.03
C ILE A 60 7.32 -4.01 -2.00
N THR A 61 8.28 -4.77 -2.49
CA THR A 61 9.32 -5.45 -1.69
C THR A 61 10.66 -4.75 -1.85
N LEU A 62 11.62 -5.10 -0.98
CA LEU A 62 13.00 -4.62 -1.13
C LEU A 62 13.66 -5.08 -2.45
N ALA A 63 13.26 -6.25 -2.96
CA ALA A 63 13.74 -6.76 -4.24
C ALA A 63 13.32 -5.84 -5.39
N ASP A 64 12.06 -5.36 -5.36
CA ASP A 64 11.55 -4.41 -6.34
C ASP A 64 12.32 -3.09 -6.27
N VAL A 65 12.55 -2.56 -5.07
CA VAL A 65 13.35 -1.34 -4.86
C VAL A 65 14.75 -1.52 -5.44
N ASN A 66 15.44 -2.62 -5.11
CA ASN A 66 16.77 -2.91 -5.62
C ASN A 66 16.78 -3.01 -7.16
N ALA A 67 15.79 -3.67 -7.77
CA ALA A 67 15.69 -3.76 -9.22
C ALA A 67 15.53 -2.38 -9.89
N LEU A 68 14.84 -1.43 -9.23
CA LEU A 68 14.64 -0.08 -9.73
C LEU A 68 15.87 0.83 -9.63
N VAL A 69 16.69 0.65 -8.58
CA VAL A 69 17.78 1.59 -8.25
C VAL A 69 19.19 1.06 -8.48
N LYS A 70 19.37 -0.24 -8.65
CA LYS A 70 20.69 -0.83 -8.88
C LYS A 70 21.35 -0.20 -10.11
N ASN A 71 22.62 0.19 -9.94
CA ASN A 71 23.43 0.87 -10.95
C ASN A 71 22.91 2.24 -11.41
N GLN A 72 21.88 2.81 -10.77
CA GLN A 72 21.52 4.19 -11.04
C GLN A 72 22.65 5.11 -10.54
N GLU A 73 22.89 6.18 -11.29
CA GLU A 73 23.98 7.12 -11.05
C GLU A 73 23.44 8.52 -10.81
N VAL A 74 24.08 9.21 -9.88
CA VAL A 74 24.00 10.66 -9.73
C VAL A 74 25.37 11.21 -10.11
N ASN A 75 25.40 12.10 -11.09
CA ASN A 75 26.62 12.71 -11.61
C ASN A 75 26.55 14.21 -11.36
N LEU A 76 27.50 14.73 -10.58
CA LEU A 76 27.59 16.14 -10.25
C LEU A 76 28.93 16.70 -10.72
N LEU A 77 28.93 17.88 -11.32
CA LEU A 77 30.15 18.54 -11.80
C LEU A 77 30.77 19.37 -10.66
N ALA A 78 31.98 19.01 -10.24
CA ALA A 78 32.79 19.84 -9.37
C ALA A 78 33.52 20.90 -10.23
N ASN A 79 33.08 22.15 -10.15
CA ASN A 79 33.64 23.26 -10.93
C ASN A 79 34.75 24.02 -10.20
N ASN A 80 35.30 23.46 -9.14
CA ASN A 80 36.18 24.14 -8.20
C ASN A 80 37.66 23.76 -8.35
N GLY A 81 38.03 23.02 -9.41
CA GLY A 81 39.43 22.75 -9.75
C GLY A 81 40.17 21.77 -8.82
N LEU A 82 39.49 21.21 -7.82
CA LEU A 82 40.08 20.24 -6.90
C LEU A 82 40.41 18.91 -7.59
N THR A 83 41.48 18.27 -7.12
CA THR A 83 41.82 16.91 -7.52
C THR A 83 40.85 15.90 -6.92
N ALA A 84 40.82 14.69 -7.48
CA ALA A 84 39.99 13.61 -6.99
C ALA A 84 40.32 13.22 -5.54
N ASP A 85 41.60 13.30 -5.15
CA ASP A 85 42.03 13.01 -3.77
C ASP A 85 41.56 14.10 -2.81
N GLN A 86 41.67 15.38 -3.20
CA GLN A 86 41.16 16.50 -2.40
C GLN A 86 39.64 16.40 -2.19
N LEU A 87 38.88 16.08 -3.24
CA LEU A 87 37.43 15.89 -3.11
C LEU A 87 37.08 14.69 -2.21
N MET A 88 37.87 13.62 -2.22
CA MET A 88 37.68 12.51 -1.28
C MET A 88 37.94 12.92 0.17
N GLU A 89 38.95 13.77 0.42
CA GLU A 89 39.17 14.35 1.74
C GLU A 89 38.02 15.27 2.17
N VAL A 90 37.44 16.05 1.24
CA VAL A 90 36.24 16.85 1.55
C VAL A 90 35.06 15.95 1.93
N ILE A 91 34.85 14.82 1.24
CA ILE A 91 33.80 13.85 1.62
C ILE A 91 34.04 13.36 3.05
N LYS A 92 35.26 12.94 3.38
CA LYS A 92 35.61 12.51 4.75
C LYS A 92 35.36 13.61 5.77
N LEU A 93 35.74 14.84 5.45
CA LEU A 93 35.50 15.99 6.32
C LEU A 93 34.00 16.24 6.53
N CYS A 94 33.18 16.19 5.48
CA CYS A 94 31.72 16.36 5.60
C CYS A 94 31.09 15.28 6.49
N ILE A 95 31.63 14.06 6.49
CA ILE A 95 31.18 12.98 7.39
C ILE A 95 31.61 13.29 8.83
N GLN A 96 32.87 13.65 9.04
CA GLN A 96 33.45 13.92 10.37
C GLN A 96 32.82 15.14 11.06
N THR A 97 32.46 16.15 10.29
CA THR A 97 31.82 17.39 10.76
C THR A 97 30.30 17.30 10.82
N GLU A 98 29.74 16.13 10.50
CA GLU A 98 28.30 15.86 10.48
C GLU A 98 27.48 16.73 9.51
N GLU A 99 28.13 17.40 8.55
CA GLU A 99 27.48 18.12 7.45
C GLU A 99 26.66 17.16 6.55
N ILE A 100 27.13 15.92 6.40
CA ILE A 100 26.34 14.81 5.83
C ILE A 100 26.02 13.77 6.89
N THR A 101 24.78 13.82 7.39
CA THR A 101 24.31 12.94 8.47
C THR A 101 23.95 11.54 7.96
N ASN A 102 24.13 10.55 8.86
CA ASN A 102 23.80 9.14 8.62
C ASN A 102 24.57 8.49 7.47
N VAL A 103 25.69 9.10 7.06
CA VAL A 103 26.60 8.56 6.04
C VAL A 103 27.84 8.02 6.74
N SER A 104 28.36 6.90 6.27
CA SER A 104 29.66 6.39 6.71
C SER A 104 30.44 5.79 5.55
N LEU A 105 31.76 5.93 5.61
CA LEU A 105 32.69 5.33 4.67
C LEU A 105 32.93 3.87 5.08
N VAL A 106 32.75 2.95 4.14
CA VAL A 106 32.91 1.50 4.33
C VAL A 106 34.28 1.05 3.85
N GLU A 107 34.67 1.51 2.67
CA GLU A 107 35.93 1.17 2.03
C GLU A 107 36.43 2.38 1.23
N GLU A 108 37.74 2.57 1.19
CA GLU A 108 38.38 3.59 0.37
C GLU A 108 39.53 2.96 -0.43
N ASN A 109 39.60 3.30 -1.71
CA ASN A 109 40.76 3.03 -2.54
C ASN A 109 41.36 4.37 -2.98
N THR A 110 42.38 4.79 -2.24
CA THR A 110 43.08 6.06 -2.45
C THR A 110 43.74 6.15 -3.83
N LYS A 111 44.19 5.02 -4.40
CA LYS A 111 44.84 5.02 -5.73
C LYS A 111 43.88 5.31 -6.87
N LEU A 112 42.58 5.04 -6.68
CA LEU A 112 41.55 5.21 -7.70
C LEU A 112 40.59 6.37 -7.37
N SER A 113 40.86 7.12 -6.28
CA SER A 113 39.98 8.15 -5.73
C SER A 113 38.52 7.66 -5.67
N TYR A 114 38.37 6.46 -5.12
CA TYR A 114 37.13 5.69 -5.06
C TYR A 114 36.79 5.35 -3.61
N GLY A 115 35.51 5.39 -3.26
CA GLY A 115 35.02 4.98 -1.95
C GLY A 115 33.69 4.25 -2.03
N VAL A 116 33.47 3.29 -1.15
CA VAL A 116 32.16 2.70 -0.89
C VAL A 116 31.60 3.34 0.36
N LEU A 117 30.42 3.93 0.26
CA LEU A 117 29.72 4.58 1.35
C LEU A 117 28.38 3.89 1.59
N LYS A 118 27.89 4.04 2.81
CA LYS A 118 26.54 3.63 3.19
C LYS A 118 25.82 4.80 3.83
N VAL A 119 24.57 5.00 3.45
CA VAL A 119 23.68 6.00 4.05
C VAL A 119 22.45 5.32 4.64
N ASN A 120 22.17 5.62 5.89
CA ASN A 120 20.94 5.20 6.56
C ASN A 120 19.84 6.23 6.29
N MET A 121 18.68 5.76 5.81
CA MET A 121 17.53 6.62 5.52
C MET A 121 16.20 5.88 5.73
N GLY A 122 15.10 6.62 5.77
CA GLY A 122 13.76 6.05 5.77
C GLY A 122 13.16 6.04 4.37
N LEU A 123 12.67 4.88 3.93
CA LEU A 123 11.84 4.74 2.73
C LEU A 123 10.43 4.35 3.16
N ALA A 124 9.43 5.17 2.83
CA ALA A 124 8.06 4.99 3.31
C ALA A 124 7.97 4.75 4.84
N LYS A 125 8.82 5.45 5.62
CA LYS A 125 9.00 5.32 7.08
C LYS A 125 9.65 4.02 7.56
N ILE A 126 10.12 3.16 6.66
CA ILE A 126 10.87 1.94 6.98
C ILE A 126 12.38 2.25 6.89
N PRO A 127 13.17 1.97 7.95
CA PRO A 127 14.60 2.25 7.96
C PRO A 127 15.36 1.28 7.06
N VAL A 128 16.13 1.85 6.14
CA VAL A 128 16.98 1.12 5.18
C VAL A 128 18.40 1.69 5.15
N THR A 129 19.33 0.89 4.65
CA THR A 129 20.70 1.30 4.34
C THR A 129 20.88 1.25 2.83
N VAL A 130 21.30 2.36 2.23
CA VAL A 130 21.67 2.42 0.82
C VAL A 130 23.18 2.40 0.75
N THR A 131 23.74 1.39 0.08
CA THR A 131 25.17 1.31 -0.22
C THR A 131 25.40 1.84 -1.62
N PHE A 132 26.33 2.76 -1.75
CA PHE A 132 26.69 3.36 -3.02
C PHE A 132 28.20 3.55 -3.11
N SER A 133 28.69 3.52 -4.33
CA SER A 133 30.08 3.85 -4.64
C SER A 133 30.18 5.30 -5.05
N CYS A 134 31.30 5.92 -4.71
CA CYS A 134 31.66 7.27 -5.09
C CYS A 134 32.99 7.20 -5.85
N SER A 135 33.05 7.86 -6.99
CA SER A 135 34.26 8.02 -7.79
C SER A 135 34.30 9.42 -8.35
N ILE A 136 35.49 9.99 -8.47
CA ILE A 136 35.67 11.32 -9.05
C ILE A 136 36.43 11.16 -10.36
N SER A 137 35.86 11.66 -11.46
CA SER A 137 36.53 11.63 -12.75
C SER A 137 37.69 12.63 -12.80
N LYS A 138 38.61 12.43 -13.75
CA LYS A 138 39.68 13.41 -14.04
C LYS A 138 39.15 14.79 -14.44
N THR A 139 37.90 14.87 -14.90
CA THR A 139 37.23 16.12 -15.28
C THR A 139 36.47 16.75 -14.12
N GLY A 140 36.66 16.28 -12.88
CA GLY A 140 36.00 16.80 -11.69
C GLY A 140 34.55 16.34 -11.52
N THR A 141 34.09 15.30 -12.23
CA THR A 141 32.72 14.80 -12.05
C THR A 141 32.66 13.85 -10.87
N LEU A 142 31.92 14.23 -9.83
CA LEU A 142 31.55 13.37 -8.71
C LEU A 142 30.43 12.42 -9.17
N LYS A 143 30.78 11.15 -9.34
CA LYS A 143 29.87 10.07 -9.71
C LYS A 143 29.55 9.23 -8.50
N MET A 144 28.27 9.18 -8.14
CA MET A 144 27.74 8.31 -7.09
C MET A 144 26.85 7.25 -7.74
N ARG A 145 27.18 5.97 -7.57
CA ARG A 145 26.43 4.84 -8.15
C ARG A 145 25.89 3.93 -7.06
N ILE A 146 24.59 3.68 -7.09
CA ILE A 146 23.92 2.80 -6.12
C ILE A 146 24.30 1.34 -6.38
N SER A 147 24.79 0.66 -5.36
CA SER A 147 25.10 -0.77 -5.39
C SER A 147 23.90 -1.61 -4.99
N ASN A 148 23.31 -1.32 -3.83
CA ASN A 148 22.16 -2.03 -3.28
C ASN A 148 21.50 -1.25 -2.12
N VAL A 149 20.29 -1.67 -1.77
CA VAL A 149 19.53 -1.23 -0.61
C VAL A 149 19.27 -2.44 0.28
N THR A 150 19.51 -2.31 1.58
CA THR A 150 19.27 -3.35 2.60
C THR A 150 18.40 -2.83 3.73
N GLU A 151 17.73 -3.72 4.44
CA GLU A 151 17.05 -3.39 5.70
C GLU A 151 18.08 -3.14 6.81
N GLN A 152 17.78 -2.23 7.73
CA GLN A 152 18.63 -2.03 8.92
C GLN A 152 18.41 -3.14 9.97
N ASN A 153 17.18 -3.62 10.11
CA ASN A 153 16.80 -4.67 11.05
C ASN A 153 15.84 -5.67 10.36
N PRO A 154 16.35 -6.60 9.53
CA PRO A 154 15.53 -7.48 8.71
C PRO A 154 14.60 -8.39 9.53
N GLU A 155 15.02 -8.79 10.74
CA GLU A 155 14.23 -9.66 11.61
C GLU A 155 13.04 -8.95 12.29
N LEU A 156 13.12 -7.62 12.45
CA LEU A 156 12.12 -6.84 13.18
C LEU A 156 11.21 -6.04 12.25
N ALA A 157 11.70 -5.64 11.08
CA ALA A 157 11.00 -4.77 10.15
C ALA A 157 11.39 -5.08 8.69
N PRO A 158 10.92 -6.21 8.12
CA PRO A 158 11.11 -6.47 6.71
C PRO A 158 10.43 -5.39 5.87
N PHE A 159 11.10 -4.93 4.82
CA PHE A 159 10.58 -3.89 3.95
C PHE A 159 9.46 -4.46 3.10
N THR A 160 8.23 -4.14 3.51
CA THR A 160 7.01 -4.45 2.77
C THR A 160 6.12 -3.21 2.76
N TYR A 161 5.71 -2.78 1.58
CA TYR A 161 4.90 -1.58 1.41
C TYR A 161 3.71 -1.87 0.48
N THR A 162 2.52 -2.00 1.08
CA THR A 162 1.28 -2.32 0.36
C THR A 162 0.61 -1.05 -0.13
N VAL A 163 0.29 -1.02 -1.41
CA VAL A 163 -0.35 0.10 -2.10
C VAL A 163 -1.50 -0.39 -2.97
N TYR A 164 -2.40 0.50 -3.37
CA TYR A 164 -3.37 0.16 -4.40
C TYR A 164 -2.63 -0.13 -5.72
N THR A 165 -3.06 -1.17 -6.44
CA THR A 165 -2.38 -1.61 -7.67
C THR A 165 -2.32 -0.48 -8.70
N LYS A 166 -3.34 0.38 -8.77
CA LYS A 166 -3.39 1.55 -9.65
C LYS A 166 -2.25 2.56 -9.38
N ASP A 167 -1.76 2.63 -8.14
CA ASP A 167 -0.76 3.60 -7.69
C ASP A 167 0.65 2.98 -7.59
N TYR A 168 0.80 1.67 -7.82
CA TYR A 168 2.05 0.93 -7.65
C TYR A 168 3.24 1.62 -8.34
N LYS A 169 3.08 1.98 -9.61
CA LYS A 169 4.15 2.65 -10.37
C LYS A 169 4.53 4.01 -9.79
N ALA A 170 3.55 4.81 -9.38
CA ALA A 170 3.80 6.12 -8.80
C ALA A 170 4.58 6.01 -7.49
N HIS A 171 4.25 5.01 -6.66
CA HIS A 171 4.99 4.74 -5.43
C HIS A 171 6.41 4.24 -5.71
N CYS A 172 6.61 3.33 -6.65
CA CYS A 172 7.95 2.90 -7.08
C CYS A 172 8.81 4.07 -7.59
N ASP A 173 8.24 4.94 -8.43
CA ASP A 173 8.92 6.14 -8.93
C ASP A 173 9.25 7.11 -7.78
N SER A 174 8.36 7.27 -6.80
CA SER A 174 8.60 8.09 -5.61
C SER A 174 9.73 7.53 -4.74
N LEU A 175 9.76 6.21 -4.50
CA LEU A 175 10.82 5.55 -3.73
C LEU A 175 12.18 5.73 -4.41
N LYS A 176 12.24 5.51 -5.73
CA LYS A 176 13.44 5.75 -6.53
C LYS A 176 13.91 7.20 -6.40
N LYS A 177 13.01 8.17 -6.57
CA LYS A 177 13.34 9.61 -6.42
C LYS A 177 13.87 9.95 -5.03
N SER A 178 13.28 9.41 -3.96
CA SER A 178 13.77 9.65 -2.59
C SER A 178 15.22 9.22 -2.42
N ILE A 179 15.60 8.06 -2.96
CA ILE A 179 16.99 7.58 -2.87
C ILE A 179 17.92 8.48 -3.68
N LEU A 180 17.57 8.76 -4.94
CA LEU A 180 18.40 9.59 -5.82
C LEU A 180 18.58 11.01 -5.28
N ASN A 181 17.51 11.63 -4.79
CA ASN A 181 17.57 12.96 -4.17
C ASN A 181 18.45 12.96 -2.91
N LYS A 182 18.44 11.87 -2.12
CA LYS A 182 19.32 11.77 -0.95
C LYS A 182 20.79 11.73 -1.36
N LEU A 183 21.14 10.98 -2.39
CA LEU A 183 22.50 10.94 -2.94
C LEU A 183 22.89 12.29 -3.55
N GLU A 184 22.00 12.90 -4.33
CA GLU A 184 22.23 14.23 -4.91
C GLU A 184 22.48 15.29 -3.85
N ASN A 185 21.69 15.30 -2.77
CA ASN A 185 21.91 16.22 -1.65
C ASN A 185 23.26 15.99 -0.97
N ILE A 186 23.67 14.74 -0.76
CA ILE A 186 25.01 14.42 -0.21
C ILE A 186 26.09 15.02 -1.12
N GLY A 187 26.00 14.77 -2.42
CA GLY A 187 26.99 15.28 -3.36
C GLY A 187 26.99 16.80 -3.44
N ASN A 188 25.83 17.45 -3.42
CA ASN A 188 25.73 18.91 -3.40
C ASN A 188 26.33 19.52 -2.13
N THR A 189 26.15 18.89 -0.95
CA THR A 189 26.82 19.33 0.29
C THR A 189 28.34 19.24 0.14
N VAL A 190 28.85 18.12 -0.38
CA VAL A 190 30.29 17.93 -0.64
C VAL A 190 30.82 18.99 -1.60
N LEU A 191 30.09 19.29 -2.68
CA LEU A 191 30.47 20.31 -3.65
C LEU A 191 30.40 21.74 -3.11
N ALA A 192 29.44 22.04 -2.24
CA ALA A 192 29.39 23.32 -1.56
C ALA A 192 30.59 23.47 -0.62
N ARG A 193 30.88 22.44 0.17
CA ARG A 193 32.01 22.44 1.11
C ARG A 193 33.36 22.48 0.42
N SER A 194 33.46 21.88 -0.76
CA SER A 194 34.69 21.86 -1.53
C SER A 194 35.08 23.24 -2.09
N ALA A 195 34.15 24.19 -2.17
CA ALA A 195 34.44 25.57 -2.55
C ALA A 195 35.34 26.30 -1.53
N ASP A 196 35.36 25.85 -0.27
CA ASP A 196 36.21 26.45 0.78
C ASP A 196 37.71 26.12 0.63
N PHE A 197 38.04 25.20 -0.28
CA PHE A 197 39.40 24.68 -0.50
C PHE A 197 39.95 24.99 -1.88
N ALA A 198 39.18 25.67 -2.72
CA ALA A 198 39.50 26.00 -4.11
C ALA A 198 40.24 27.33 -4.26
#